data_AF-A0A2S9GMM2-F1
#
_entry.id   AF-A0A2S9GMM2-F1
#
_cell.length_a   1.000
_cell.length_b   1.000
_cell.length_c   1.000
_cell.angle_alpha   90.00
_cell.angle_beta   90.00
_cell.angle_gamma   90.00
#
_symmetry.space_group_name_H-M   'P 1'
#
loop_
_entity.id
_entity.type
_entity.pdbx_description
1 polymer ?
#
loop_
_entity_poly.entity_id
_entity_poly.type
_entity_poly.pdbx_seq_one_letter_code
_entity_poly.pdbx_strand_id
1 'polypeptide(L)' 'DRDLVVVTNSVPIAARLATMPSVSLQVLGGRVRGVTQAAVGEQALRVLDTLRVDIAFIGTNALSVRHGLSTPDTEEAAVK' A
#
# COMPACT_ATOMS: atom_id res chain seq x y z
N ASP A 1 7.68 11.00 -20.78
CA ASP A 1 7.16 10.26 -19.62
C ASP A 1 5.83 10.84 -19.16
N ARG A 2 4.99 10.03 -18.51
CA ARG A 2 3.71 10.49 -17.93
C ARG A 2 3.92 10.85 -16.45
N ASP A 3 3.34 11.95 -16.01
CA ASP A 3 3.28 12.29 -14.60
C ASP A 3 2.28 11.37 -13.89
N LEU A 4 2.69 10.80 -12.75
CA LEU A 4 1.88 9.85 -11.98
C LEU A 4 1.68 10.34 -10.55
N VAL A 5 0.47 10.16 -10.04
CA VAL A 5 0.20 10.22 -8.60
C VAL A 5 0.30 8.80 -8.06
N VAL A 6 1.21 8.58 -7.12
CA VAL A 6 1.40 7.27 -6.50
C VAL A 6 1.08 7.37 -5.02
N VAL A 7 0.17 6.51 -4.57
CA VAL A 7 -0.11 6.31 -3.14
C VAL A 7 0.52 4.99 -2.72
N THR A 8 1.27 4.97 -1.61
CA THR A 8 1.86 3.73 -1.08
C THR A 8 1.88 3.73 0.44
N ASN A 9 1.65 2.58 1.06
CA ASN A 9 1.89 2.36 2.48
C ASN A 9 3.29 1.78 2.76
N SER A 10 4.08 1.49 1.73
CA SER A 10 5.39 0.84 1.88
C SER A 10 6.50 1.88 1.97
N VAL A 11 7.22 1.87 3.10
CA VAL A 11 8.39 2.73 3.32
C VAL A 11 9.48 2.54 2.25
N PRO A 12 9.90 1.30 1.87
CA PRO A 12 10.92 1.15 0.84
C PRO A 12 10.46 1.61 -0.55
N ILE A 13 9.17 1.41 -0.90
CA ILE A 13 8.62 1.93 -2.16
C ILE A 13 8.61 3.46 -2.13
N ALA A 14 8.15 4.06 -1.03
CA ALA A 14 8.16 5.51 -0.86
C ALA A 14 9.57 6.08 -1.02
N ALA A 15 10.57 5.49 -0.35
CA ALA A 15 11.95 5.92 -0.45
C ALA A 15 12.49 5.85 -1.89
N ARG A 16 12.10 4.82 -2.65
CA ARG A 16 12.51 4.66 -4.05
C ARG A 16 11.86 5.70 -4.97
N LEU A 17 10.59 6.02 -4.74
CA LEU A 17 9.81 6.92 -5.60
C LEU A 17 10.01 8.40 -5.26
N ALA A 18 10.40 8.74 -4.03
CA ALA A 18 10.50 10.13 -3.55
C ALA A 18 11.45 11.02 -4.36
N THR A 19 12.40 10.44 -5.09
CA THR A 19 13.37 11.17 -5.91
C THR A 19 13.04 11.15 -7.40
N MET A 20 11.93 10.55 -7.81
CA MET A 20 11.52 10.48 -9.22
C MET A 20 10.79 11.76 -9.63
N PRO A 21 11.30 12.52 -10.62
CA PRO A 21 10.72 13.83 -10.98
C PRO A 21 9.28 13.78 -11.49
N SER A 22 8.88 12.68 -12.12
CA SER A 22 7.54 12.48 -12.70
C SER A 22 6.54 11.82 -11.74
N VAL A 23 6.86 11.72 -10.44
CA VAL A 23 6.01 11.09 -9.43
C VAL A 23 5.61 12.09 -8.36
N SER A 24 4.32 12.34 -8.25
CA SER A 24 3.73 12.95 -7.05
C SER A 24 3.41 11.82 -6.06
N LEU A 25 4.16 11.76 -4.96
CA LEU A 25 4.08 10.67 -3.99
C LEU A 25 3.26 11.05 -2.76
N GLN A 26 2.27 10.23 -2.44
CA GLN A 26 1.56 10.24 -1.16
C GLN A 26 1.88 8.95 -0.39
N VAL A 27 2.32 9.09 0.86
CA VAL A 27 2.60 7.95 1.74
C VAL A 27 1.48 7.80 2.75
N LEU A 28 0.90 6.60 2.84
CA LEU A 28 -0.08 6.29 3.86
C LEU A 28 0.59 6.21 5.23
N GLY A 29 0.04 6.93 6.21
CA GLY A 29 0.49 6.91 7.59
C GLY A 29 -0.06 5.73 8.37
N GLY A 30 0.34 5.62 9.64
CA GLY A 30 -0.07 4.53 10.54
C GLY A 30 1.13 3.87 11.21
N ARG A 31 0.89 2.74 11.88
CA ARG A 31 1.98 1.99 12.51
C ARG A 31 2.73 1.21 11.44
N VAL A 32 4.05 1.34 11.39
CA VAL A 32 4.88 0.57 10.47
C VAL A 32 5.14 -0.82 11.04
N ARG A 33 4.75 -1.87 10.28
CA ARG A 33 5.15 -3.24 10.60
C ARG A 33 6.62 -3.43 10.27
N GLY A 34 7.42 -3.86 11.25
CA GLY A 34 8.87 -4.02 11.04
C GLY A 34 9.25 -5.03 9.96
N VAL A 35 8.47 -6.10 9.80
CA VAL A 35 8.77 -7.20 8.86
C VAL A 35 8.65 -6.77 7.40
N THR A 36 7.56 -6.06 7.05
CA THR A 36 7.28 -5.65 5.66
C THR A 36 7.49 -4.17 5.41
N GLN A 37 7.76 -3.41 6.46
CA GLN A 37 7.89 -1.96 6.44
C GLN A 37 6.66 -1.26 5.81
N ALA A 38 5.50 -1.88 6.00
CA ALA A 38 4.21 -1.35 5.56
C ALA A 38 3.52 -0.61 6.72
N ALA A 39 3.00 0.57 6.44
CA ALA A 39 2.09 1.28 7.32
C ALA A 39 0.73 0.55 7.33
N VAL A 40 0.26 0.25 8.54
CA VAL A 40 -1.02 -0.43 8.79
C VAL A 40 -1.79 0.25 9.91
N GLY A 41 -3.00 -0.26 10.16
CA GLY A 41 -3.87 0.18 11.23
C GLY A 41 -4.85 1.25 10.78
N GLU A 42 -5.66 1.69 11.74
CA GLU A 42 -6.89 2.42 11.47
C GLU A 42 -6.67 3.78 10.77
N GLN A 43 -5.52 4.44 10.98
CA GLN A 43 -5.16 5.64 10.24
C GLN A 43 -4.98 5.38 8.74
N ALA A 44 -4.32 4.28 8.36
CA ALA A 44 -4.14 3.90 6.96
C ALA A 44 -5.49 3.58 6.31
N LEU A 45 -6.35 2.84 7.03
CA LEU A 45 -7.66 2.42 6.56
C LEU A 45 -8.59 3.61 6.29
N ARG A 46 -8.66 4.59 7.20
CA ARG A 46 -9.49 5.80 6.98
C ARG A 46 -9.07 6.58 5.75
N VAL A 47 -7.77 6.65 5.45
CA VAL A 47 -7.31 7.32 4.24
C VAL A 47 -7.69 6.49 3.01
N LEU A 48 -7.48 5.17 3.04
CA LEU A 48 -7.88 4.26 1.95
C LEU A 48 -9.37 4.36 1.61
N ASP A 49 -10.25 4.48 2.60
CA ASP A 49 -11.69 4.64 2.39
C ASP A 49 -12.06 5.88 1.56
N THR A 50 -11.20 6.89 1.54
CA THR A 50 -11.40 8.14 0.77
C THR A 50 -10.70 8.13 -0.60
N LEU A 51 -9.88 7.12 -0.87
CA LEU A 51 -9.08 7.05 -2.09
C LEU A 51 -9.82 6.33 -3.22
N ARG A 52 -9.65 6.86 -4.43
CA ARG A 52 -9.99 6.18 -5.67
C ARG A 52 -8.77 6.23 -6.57
N VAL A 53 -8.28 5.06 -6.97
CA VAL A 53 -7.12 4.91 -7.84
C VAL A 53 -7.54 4.28 -9.16
N ASP A 54 -6.89 4.67 -10.25
CA ASP A 54 -7.12 4.06 -11.56
C ASP A 54 -6.54 2.64 -11.63
N ILE A 55 -5.43 2.41 -10.91
CA ILE A 55 -4.67 1.17 -10.90
C ILE A 55 -4.21 0.87 -9.47
N ALA A 56 -4.40 -0.38 -9.02
CA ALA A 56 -3.90 -0.87 -7.74
C ALA A 56 -2.93 -2.04 -7.93
N PHE A 57 -1.83 -2.02 -7.19
CA PHE A 57 -0.89 -3.14 -7.08
C PHE A 57 -1.00 -3.76 -5.69
N ILE A 58 -1.60 -4.96 -5.61
CA ILE A 58 -1.88 -5.62 -4.33
C ILE A 58 -1.03 -6.89 -4.22
N GLY A 59 -0.12 -6.92 -3.26
CA GLY A 59 0.73 -8.09 -2.99
C GLY A 59 0.04 -9.11 -2.09
N THR A 60 0.12 -10.39 -2.45
CA THR A 60 -0.46 -11.50 -1.67
C THR A 60 0.55 -12.60 -1.41
N ASN A 61 0.33 -13.43 -0.38
CA ASN A 61 1.15 -14.60 -0.07
C ASN A 61 0.55 -15.89 -0.65
N ALA A 62 -0.77 -15.91 -0.87
CA ALA A 62 -1.45 -17.05 -1.45
C ALA A 62 -2.66 -16.58 -2.26
N LEU A 63 -3.00 -17.35 -3.30
CA LEU A 63 -4.20 -17.17 -4.10
C LEU A 63 -4.87 -18.52 -4.30
N SER A 64 -6.16 -18.59 -4.00
CA SER A 64 -6.99 -19.74 -4.34
C SER A 64 -8.36 -19.29 -4.84
N VAL A 65 -9.02 -20.12 -5.65
CA VAL A 65 -10.37 -19.79 -6.17
C VAL A 65 -11.38 -19.61 -5.04
N ARG A 66 -11.31 -20.42 -3.98
CA ARG A 66 -12.28 -20.37 -2.88
C ARG A 66 -12.01 -19.24 -1.88
N HIS A 67 -10.75 -19.00 -1.55
CA HIS A 67 -10.37 -18.09 -0.46
C HIS A 67 -9.91 -16.71 -0.95
N GLY A 68 -9.64 -16.57 -2.24
CA GLY A 68 -9.09 -15.35 -2.82
C GLY A 68 -7.64 -15.12 -2.43
N LEU A 69 -7.26 -13.84 -2.39
CA LEU A 69 -5.94 -13.37 -1.95
C LEU A 69 -5.83 -13.53 -0.43
N SER A 70 -4.66 -13.92 0.06
CA SER A 70 -4.44 -14.10 1.50
C SER A 70 -3.04 -13.65 1.93
N THR A 71 -2.96 -13.12 3.14
CA THR A 71 -1.71 -12.76 3.83
C THR A 71 -1.79 -13.27 5.27
N PRO A 72 -0.69 -13.70 5.89
CA PRO A 72 -0.72 -14.29 7.24
C PRO A 72 -0.99 -13.27 8.36
N ASP A 73 -0.93 -11.97 8.07
CA ASP A 73 -1.10 -10.91 9.07
C ASP A 73 -2.42 -10.16 8.87
N THR A 74 -3.21 -10.05 9.94
CA THR A 74 -4.56 -9.47 9.87
C THR A 74 -4.55 -7.96 9.62
N GLU A 75 -3.52 -7.23 10.05
CA GLU A 75 -3.44 -5.80 9.80
C GLU A 75 -2.99 -5.50 8.38
N GLU A 76 -2.11 -6.32 7.81
CA GLU A 76 -1.85 -6.26 6.37
C GLU A 76 -3.06 -6.64 5.54
N ALA A 77 -3.80 -7.68 5.97
CA ALA A 77 -5.00 -8.11 5.28
C ALA A 77 -6.05 -7.01 5.23
N ALA A 78 -6.16 -6.19 6.28
CA ALA A 78 -7.11 -5.08 6.28
C ALA A 78 -6.75 -3.96 5.29
N VAL A 79 -5.46 -3.79 4.98
CA VAL A 79 -4.96 -2.71 4.10
C VAL A 79 -4.91 -3.11 2.62
N LYS A 80 -4.93 -4.42 2.34
CA LYS A 80 -4.78 -5.00 0.99
C LYS A 80 -6.11 -5.48 0.44
#